data_AF-A0ABD0KFG5-F1
#
_entry.id   AF-A0ABD0KFG5-F1
#
_cell.length_a   1.000
_cell.length_b   1.000
_cell.length_c   1.000
_cell.angle_alpha   90.00
_cell.angle_beta   90.00
_cell.angle_gamma   90.00
#
_symmetry.space_group_name_H-M   'P 1'
#
loop_
_entity.id
_entity.type
_entity.pdbx_description
1 polymer ?
#
loop_
_entity_poly.entity_id
_entity_poly.type
_entity_poly.pdbx_seq_one_letter_code
_entity_poly.pdbx_strand_id
1 'polypeptide(L)' 'MVRTAVLGVMAALLVLGEAGKKKCGPCDKESCPTLNAANCLAGTTKDDCNCCDVCAKLEGEACDDRLVIK' A
#
# COMPACT_ATOMS: atom_id res chain seq x y z
N MET A 1 -0.61 33.57 22.60
CA MET A 1 0.00 33.74 21.26
C MET A 1 0.65 32.45 20.78
N VAL A 2 1.56 31.84 21.54
CA VAL A 2 2.20 30.55 21.17
C VAL A 2 1.21 29.38 21.05
N ARG A 3 0.24 29.26 21.97
CA ARG A 3 -0.76 28.16 21.97
C ARG A 3 -1.64 28.15 20.72
N THR A 4 -2.08 29.31 20.25
CA THR A 4 -2.89 29.45 19.03
C THR A 4 -2.08 29.17 17.77
N ALA A 5 -0.81 29.55 17.75
CA ALA A 5 0.10 29.23 16.65
C ALA A 5 0.39 27.73 16.55
N VAL A 6 0.61 27.04 17.69
CA VAL A 6 0.83 25.58 17.74
C VAL A 6 -0.38 24.81 17.23
N LEU A 7 -1.59 25.23 17.61
CA LEU A 7 -2.82 24.60 17.12
C LEU A 7 -3.03 24.81 15.62
N GLY A 8 -2.72 26.00 15.10
CA GLY A 8 -2.80 26.28 13.66
C GLY A 8 -1.78 25.47 12.83
N VAL A 9 -0.55 25.33 13.32
CA VAL A 9 0.51 24.54 12.65
C VAL A 9 0.19 23.03 12.68
N MET A 10 -0.34 22.50 13.79
CA MET A 10 -0.77 21.11 13.89
C MET A 10 -1.94 20.78 12.94
N ALA A 11 -2.89 21.70 12.81
CA ALA A 11 -4.00 21.53 11.86
C ALA A 11 -3.53 21.52 10.40
N ALA A 12 -2.54 22.35 10.04
CA ALA A 12 -2.00 22.41 8.67
C ALA A 12 -1.22 21.14 8.27
N LEU A 13 -0.54 20.49 9.22
CA LEU A 13 0.21 19.26 8.96
C LEU A 13 -0.70 18.05 8.65
N LEU A 14 -1.93 18.02 9.16
CA LEU A 14 -2.86 16.92 8.92
C LEU A 14 -3.41 16.88 7.48
N VAL A 15 -3.37 18.00 6.74
CA VAL A 15 -3.99 18.10 5.39
C VAL A 15 -3.06 17.65 4.27
N LEU A 16 -1.76 17.46 4.54
CA LEU A 16 -0.74 17.13 3.54
C LEU A 16 -0.61 15.61 3.23
N GLY A 17 -1.50 14.78 3.79
CA GLY A 17 -1.35 13.32 3.81
C GLY A 17 -1.94 12.51 2.65
N GLU A 18 -2.35 13.11 1.52
CA GLU A 18 -3.03 12.38 0.43
C GLU A 18 -2.19 12.30 -0.87
N ALA A 19 -0.86 12.34 -0.77
CA ALA A 19 0.02 12.18 -1.93
C ALA A 19 0.43 10.71 -2.11
N GLY A 20 -0.25 9.99 -3.02
CA GLY A 20 0.29 8.70 -3.52
C GLY A 20 -0.69 7.56 -3.75
N LYS A 21 -2.02 7.76 -3.66
CA LYS A 21 -2.95 6.69 -4.05
C LYS A 21 -2.82 6.44 -5.55
N LYS A 22 -2.20 5.31 -5.95
CA LYS A 22 -2.33 4.76 -7.30
C LYS A 22 -3.84 4.76 -7.60
N LYS A 23 -4.25 5.33 -8.74
CA LYS A 23 -5.66 5.38 -9.13
C LYS A 23 -6.10 3.96 -9.48
N CYS A 24 -6.55 3.22 -8.48
CA CYS A 24 -7.15 1.91 -8.67
C CYS A 24 -8.57 2.08 -9.24
N GLY A 25 -8.93 1.18 -10.17
CA GLY A 25 -10.31 1.06 -10.63
C GLY A 25 -11.20 0.36 -9.58
N PRO A 26 -12.48 0.11 -9.90
CA PRO A 26 -13.31 -0.78 -9.10
C PRO A 26 -12.65 -2.17 -8.98
N CYS A 27 -12.67 -2.74 -7.77
CA CYS A 27 -12.15 -4.08 -7.52
C CYS A 27 -13.12 -5.13 -8.09
N ASP A 28 -12.67 -5.87 -9.09
CA ASP A 28 -13.38 -7.05 -9.62
C ASP A 28 -12.73 -8.32 -9.06
N LYS A 29 -13.41 -8.94 -8.09
CA LYS A 29 -12.91 -10.14 -7.39
C LYS A 29 -12.91 -11.39 -8.27
N GLU A 30 -13.77 -11.44 -9.29
CA GLU A 30 -13.87 -12.62 -10.17
C GLU A 30 -12.69 -12.69 -11.15
N SER A 31 -12.09 -11.53 -11.46
CA SER A 31 -10.88 -11.43 -12.25
C SER A 31 -9.60 -11.73 -11.46
N CYS A 32 -9.67 -11.94 -10.14
CA CYS A 32 -8.48 -12.25 -9.34
C CYS A 32 -7.95 -13.65 -9.64
N PRO A 33 -6.63 -13.84 -9.73
CA PRO A 33 -6.04 -15.15 -9.93
C PRO A 33 -6.29 -16.07 -8.72
N THR A 34 -6.54 -17.35 -8.98
CA THR A 34 -6.66 -18.36 -7.92
C THR A 34 -5.32 -18.52 -7.19
N LEU A 35 -5.28 -18.13 -5.93
CA LEU A 35 -4.09 -18.26 -5.09
C LEU A 35 -4.16 -19.54 -4.25
N ASN A 36 -3.13 -20.38 -4.35
CA ASN A 36 -2.95 -21.49 -3.41
C ASN A 36 -2.10 -21.02 -2.22
N ALA A 37 -2.76 -20.72 -1.11
CA ALA A 37 -2.11 -20.20 0.11
C ALA A 37 -1.02 -21.13 0.67
N ALA A 38 -1.10 -22.45 0.42
CA ALA A 38 -0.07 -23.39 0.87
C ALA A 38 1.30 -23.17 0.20
N ASN A 39 1.33 -22.48 -0.95
CA ASN A 39 2.56 -22.17 -1.68
C ASN A 39 3.16 -20.81 -1.28
N CYS A 40 2.48 -20.01 -0.45
CA CYS A 40 2.97 -18.70 -0.05
C CYS A 40 3.83 -18.81 1.22
N LEU A 41 5.15 -18.87 1.05
CA LEU A 41 6.12 -19.06 2.14
C LEU A 41 6.06 -17.98 3.24
N ALA A 42 5.80 -16.73 2.86
CA ALA A 42 5.64 -15.61 3.78
C ALA A 42 4.17 -15.32 4.14
N GLY A 43 3.26 -16.23 3.81
CA GLY A 43 1.82 -16.01 3.92
C GLY A 43 1.24 -15.16 2.80
N THR A 44 -0.02 -14.76 2.98
CA THR A 44 -0.82 -14.05 1.98
C THR A 44 -1.06 -12.61 2.42
N THR A 45 -1.01 -11.68 1.46
CA THR A 45 -1.35 -10.26 1.64
C THR A 45 -2.24 -9.79 0.48
N LYS A 46 -2.60 -8.51 0.48
CA LYS A 46 -3.34 -7.89 -0.62
C LYS A 46 -2.40 -7.19 -1.60
N ASP A 47 -2.84 -7.08 -2.85
CA ASP A 47 -2.18 -6.25 -3.85
C ASP A 47 -2.17 -4.76 -3.47
N ASP A 48 -1.47 -3.93 -4.25
CA ASP A 48 -1.38 -2.48 -4.06
C ASP A 48 -2.74 -1.75 -4.03
N CYS A 49 -3.75 -2.34 -4.68
CA CYS A 49 -5.10 -1.81 -4.75
C CYS A 49 -6.03 -2.38 -3.66
N ASN A 50 -5.47 -3.19 -2.76
CA ASN A 50 -6.18 -3.90 -1.70
C ASN A 50 -7.31 -4.81 -2.21
N CYS A 51 -7.20 -5.35 -3.43
CA CYS A 51 -8.24 -6.13 -4.10
C CYS A 51 -7.97 -7.63 -4.04
N CYS A 52 -6.97 -8.10 -4.79
CA CYS A 52 -6.67 -9.53 -4.90
C CYS A 52 -5.72 -10.00 -3.80
N ASP A 53 -5.84 -11.29 -3.45
CA ASP A 53 -4.89 -11.97 -2.58
C ASP A 53 -3.64 -12.35 -3.37
N VAL A 54 -2.46 -12.04 -2.82
CA VAL A 54 -1.14 -12.32 -3.39
C VAL A 54 -0.21 -12.90 -2.32
N CYS A 55 0.82 -13.64 -2.71
CA CYS A 55 1.82 -14.05 -1.75
C CYS A 55 2.61 -12.83 -1.24
N ALA A 56 2.84 -12.77 0.06
CA ALA A 56 3.73 -11.78 0.64
C ALA A 56 5.18 -12.03 0.19
N LYS A 57 5.96 -10.96 0.14
CA LYS A 57 7.40 -11.02 -0.12
C LYS A 57 8.14 -11.56 1.10
N LEU A 58 9.24 -12.27 0.86
CA LEU A 58 10.14 -12.72 1.92
C LEU A 58 11.00 -11.56 2.43
N GLU A 59 11.51 -11.71 3.65
CA GLU A 59 12.47 -10.76 4.21
C GLU A 59 13.71 -10.66 3.29
N GLY A 60 14.09 -9.43 2.95
CA GLY A 60 15.21 -9.15 2.05
C GLY A 60 14.85 -9.09 0.56
N GLU A 61 13.63 -9.46 0.16
CA GLU A 61 13.14 -9.15 -1.19
C GLU A 61 12.82 -7.66 -1.34
N ALA A 62 12.94 -7.16 -2.57
CA ALA A 62 12.55 -5.78 -2.88
C ALA A 62 11.02 -5.61 -2.68
N CYS A 63 10.64 -4.54 -1.98
CA CYS A 63 9.24 -4.25 -1.69
C CYS A 63 8.49 -3.57 -2.85
N ASP A 64 9.20 -3.08 -3.87
CA ASP A 64 8.61 -2.42 -5.05
C ASP A 64 9.43 -2.78 -6.30
N ASP A 65 8.75 -3.09 -7.40
CA ASP A 65 9.37 -3.53 -8.65
C ASP A 65 9.94 -2.36 -9.50
N ARG A 66 9.85 -1.10 -9.05
CA ARG A 66 10.27 0.08 -9.83
C ARG A 66 11.78 0.30 -9.96
N LEU A 67 12.63 -0.53 -9.35
CA LEU A 67 14.08 -0.37 -9.42
C LEU A 67 14.80 -1.68 -9.79
N VAL A 68 14.56 -2.17 -11.00
CA VAL A 68 15.57 -2.97 -11.70
C VAL A 68 16.30 -2.03 -12.67
N ILE A 69 17.37 -1.41 -12.20
CA ILE A 69 18.35 -0.77 -13.09
C ILE A 69 19.02 -1.92 -13.83
N LYS A 70 18.73 -2.03 -15.13
CA LYS A 70 19.38 -2.98 -16.03
C LYS A 70 20.76 -2.47 -16.45
#